data_AF-A0A1H8S9L6-F1
#
_entry.id   AF-A0A1H8S9L6-F1
#
_cell.length_a   1.000
_cell.length_b   1.000
_cell.length_c   1.000
_cell.angle_alpha   90.00
_cell.angle_beta   90.00
_cell.angle_gamma   90.00
#
_symmetry.space_group_name_H-M   'P 1'
#
loop_
_entity.id
_entity.type
_entity.pdbx_description
1 polymer ?
#
loop_
_entity_poly.entity_id
_entity_poly.type
_entity_poly.pdbx_seq_one_letter_code
_entity_poly.pdbx_strand_id
1 'polypeptide(L)' 'MGVRTVITGLLPGGGSDVVVECRNCGTTVSPGTDACPDCGRDQFCRYEIPE' A
#
# COMPACT_ATOMS: atom_id res chain seq x y z
N MET A 1 0.84 -36.91 5.59
CA MET A 1 2.09 -36.13 5.69
C MET A 1 1.76 -34.69 5.29
N GLY A 2 1.65 -33.81 6.28
CA GLY A 2 0.93 -32.54 6.18
C GLY A 2 1.67 -31.43 5.44
N VAL A 3 0.91 -30.66 4.65
CA VAL A 3 1.37 -29.40 4.09
C VAL A 3 1.10 -28.31 5.13
N ARG A 4 2.17 -27.66 5.59
CA ARG A 4 2.11 -26.56 6.56
C ARG A 4 1.61 -25.32 5.83
N THR A 5 0.35 -24.97 6.02
CA THR A 5 -0.23 -23.69 5.57
C THR A 5 0.37 -22.58 6.43
N VAL A 6 1.20 -21.73 5.84
CA VAL A 6 1.77 -20.57 6.53
C VAL A 6 0.73 -19.45 6.44
N ILE A 7 -0.07 -19.31 7.50
CA ILE A 7 -1.07 -18.26 7.62
C ILE A 7 -0.34 -17.00 8.10
N THR A 8 0.33 -16.30 7.18
CA THR A 8 0.95 -15.01 7.49
C THR A 8 -0.12 -13.93 7.41
N GLY A 9 -0.58 -13.45 8.57
CA GLY A 9 -1.30 -12.17 8.64
C GLY A 9 -2.72 -12.24 9.20
N LEU A 10 -2.91 -12.83 10.38
CA LEU A 10 -4.08 -12.57 11.22
C LEU A 10 -3.66 -11.63 12.36
N LEU A 11 -3.61 -10.33 12.07
CA LEU A 11 -3.59 -9.27 13.09
C LEU A 11 -4.50 -8.13 12.56
N PRO A 12 -5.80 -8.12 12.88
CA PRO A 12 -6.64 -6.94 12.74
C PRO A 12 -6.31 -6.01 13.91
N GLY A 13 -5.20 -5.28 13.79
CA GLY A 13 -4.95 -4.13 14.67
C GLY A 13 -5.74 -2.97 14.10
N GLY A 14 -6.73 -2.46 14.84
CA GLY A 14 -7.72 -1.45 14.43
C GLY A 14 -7.11 -0.40 13.49
N GLY A 15 -7.39 -0.58 12.20
CA GLY A 15 -6.47 -0.32 11.11
C GLY A 15 -7.12 0.56 10.07
N SER A 16 -6.75 1.84 10.07
CA SER A 16 -6.98 2.69 8.90
C SER A 16 -6.15 2.17 7.74
N ASP A 17 -6.78 1.88 6.61
CA ASP A 17 -6.06 1.53 5.38
C ASP A 17 -5.38 2.78 4.82
N VAL A 18 -4.07 2.70 4.61
CA VAL A 18 -3.29 3.82 4.07
C VAL A 18 -2.99 3.55 2.62
N VAL A 19 -3.63 4.31 1.73
CA VAL A 19 -3.42 4.24 0.28
C VAL A 19 -2.60 5.44 -0.17
N VAL A 20 -1.53 5.18 -0.93
CA VAL A 20 -0.70 6.23 -1.54
C VAL A 20 -0.85 6.15 -3.06
N GLU A 21 -1.11 7.28 -3.71
CA GLU A 21 -1.39 7.35 -5.16
C GLU A 21 -0.55 8.45 -5.82
N CYS A 22 0.00 8.17 -7.00
CA CYS A 22 0.69 9.18 -7.81
C CYS A 22 -0.31 10.21 -8.35
N ARG A 23 -0.09 11.49 -8.02
CA ARG A 23 -0.94 12.61 -8.51
C ARG A 23 -0.87 12.82 -10.02
N ASN A 24 0.17 12.28 -10.66
CA ASN A 24 0.41 12.51 -12.07
C ASN A 24 -0.26 11.45 -12.95
N CYS A 25 -0.15 10.16 -12.61
CA CYS A 25 -0.64 9.06 -13.44
C CYS A 25 -1.74 8.21 -12.79
N GLY A 26 -2.05 8.41 -11.50
CA GLY A 26 -3.05 7.63 -10.78
C GLY A 26 -2.58 6.24 -10.30
N THR A 27 -1.30 5.89 -10.50
CA THR A 27 -0.76 4.62 -10.00
C THR A 27 -0.75 4.60 -8.48
N THR A 28 -1.36 3.59 -7.87
CA THR A 28 -1.16 3.29 -6.44
C THR A 28 0.29 2.87 -6.21
N VAL A 29 0.97 3.54 -5.29
CA VAL A 29 2.37 3.30 -4.98
C VAL A 29 2.52 2.77 -3.56
N SER A 30 3.60 2.02 -3.33
CA SER A 30 3.96 1.60 -1.99
C SER A 30 4.40 2.82 -1.16
N PRO A 31 4.02 2.89 0.13
CA PRO A 31 4.53 3.94 1.01
C PRO A 31 6.06 3.82 1.13
N GLY A 32 6.74 4.97 1.07
CA GLY A 32 8.21 5.04 1.14
C GLY A 32 8.92 4.99 -0.22
N THR A 33 8.21 4.98 -1.35
CA THR A 33 8.84 5.20 -2.66
C THR A 33 9.17 6.69 -2.83
N ASP A 34 10.38 7.00 -3.32
CA ASP A 34 10.79 8.39 -3.61
C ASP A 34 10.22 8.91 -4.94
N ALA A 35 10.00 8.01 -5.91
CA ALA A 35 9.43 8.31 -7.21
C ALA A 35 8.46 7.21 -7.66
N CYS A 36 7.46 7.60 -8.46
CA CYS A 36 6.49 6.68 -9.02
C CYS A 36 7.20 5.73 -9.99
N PRO A 37 7.07 4.40 -9.83
CA PRO A 37 7.73 3.43 -10.70
C PRO A 37 7.18 3.44 -12.13
N ASP A 38 5.99 4.01 -12.34
CA ASP A 38 5.30 4.01 -13.62
C ASP A 38 5.62 5.26 -14.46
N CYS A 39 5.61 6.45 -13.85
CA CYS A 39 5.82 7.72 -14.56
C CYS A 39 7.04 8.54 -14.09
N GLY A 40 7.74 8.10 -13.04
CA GLY A 40 8.93 8.77 -12.51
C GLY A 40 8.69 10.05 -11.71
N ARG A 41 7.43 10.45 -11.47
CA ARG A 41 7.10 11.65 -10.68
C ARG A 41 7.08 11.38 -9.17
N ASP A 42 7.34 12.41 -8.39
CA ASP A 42 7.51 12.41 -6.93
C ASP A 42 6.32 13.00 -6.15
N GLN A 43 5.21 13.28 -6.84
CA GLN A 43 4.02 13.85 -6.23
C GLN A 43 2.99 12.77 -5.91
N PHE A 44 2.64 12.68 -4.62
CA PHE A 44 1.74 11.65 -4.11
C PHE A 44 0.57 12.25 -3.30
N CYS A 45 -0.60 11.63 -3.42
CA CYS A 45 -1.70 11.74 -2.47
C CYS A 45 -1.60 10.59 -1.47
N ARG A 46 -1.92 10.87 -0.20
CA ARG A 46 -2.10 9.86 0.83
C ARG A 46 -3.53 9.94 1.34
N TYR A 47 -4.20 8.80 1.39
CA TYR A 47 -5.53 8.64 1.93
C TYR A 47 -5.46 7.74 3.16
N GLU A 48 -6.10 8.16 4.24
CA GLU A 48 -6.31 7.34 5.43
C GLU A 48 -7.79 6.99 5.46
N ILE A 49 -8.08 5.72 5.22
CA ILE A 49 -9.44 5.21 5.12
C ILE A 49 -9.76 4.56 6.46
N PRO A 50 -10.59 5.17 7.31
CA PRO A 50 -11.06 4.53 8.52
C PRO A 50 -11.89 3.30 8.13
N GLU A 51 -11.74 2.22 8.90
CA GLU A 51 -12.51 0.98 8.76
C GLU A 51 -14.01 1.15 9.05
#